data_AF-A0A7K4BBH7-F1
#
_entry.id   AF-A0A7K4BBH7-F1
#
_cell.length_a   1.000
_cell.length_b   1.000
_cell.length_c   1.000
_cell.angle_alpha   90.00
_cell.angle_beta   90.00
_cell.angle_gamma   90.00
#
_symmetry.space_group_name_H-M   'P 1'
#
loop_
_entity.id
_entity.type
_entity.pdbx_description
1 polymer ?
#
loop_
_entity_poly.entity_id
_entity_poly.type
_entity_poly.pdbx_seq_one_letter_code
_entity_poly.pdbx_strand_id
1 'polypeptide(L)' 'MKKESYLIVTIITAIILGVAAFAVPIGIKPGWLPVIAVVLTFPVFVLALFLWWNASNIEGDFPFTGY' A
#
# COMPACT_ATOMS: atom_id res chain seq x y z
N MET A 1 10.75 -6.98 -7.16
CA MET A 1 9.81 -6.19 -7.98
C MET A 1 10.48 -4.88 -8.34
N LYS A 2 10.20 -4.30 -9.52
CA LYS A 2 10.72 -2.97 -9.88
C LYS A 2 10.04 -1.92 -9.00
N LYS A 3 10.67 -0.76 -8.80
CA LYS A 3 10.10 0.36 -8.05
C LYS A 3 8.69 0.71 -8.54
N GLU A 4 8.47 0.73 -9.84
CA GLU A 4 7.16 0.95 -10.47
C GLU A 4 6.09 -0.03 -9.97
N SER A 5 6.45 -1.30 -9.76
CA SER A 5 5.51 -2.28 -9.24
C SER A 5 5.13 -2.01 -7.79
N TYR A 6 6.07 -1.61 -6.93
CA TYR A 6 5.75 -1.20 -5.56
C TYR A 6 4.87 0.06 -5.54
N LEU A 7 5.10 1.00 -6.48
CA LEU A 7 4.26 2.19 -6.66
C LEU A 7 2.82 1.80 -7.01
N ILE A 8 2.65 0.92 -8.00
CA ILE A 8 1.32 0.46 -8.43
C ILE A 8 0.56 -0.17 -7.26
N VAL A 9 1.21 -1.06 -6.50
CA VAL A 9 0.60 -1.69 -5.32
C VAL A 9 0.23 -0.65 -4.27
N THR A 10 1.09 0.33 -4.03
CA THR A 10 0.84 1.43 -3.10
C THR A 10 -0.40 2.25 -3.51
N ILE A 11 -0.53 2.57 -4.80
CA ILE A 11 -1.68 3.34 -5.32
C ILE A 11 -2.98 2.53 -5.19
N ILE A 12 -2.98 1.26 -5.61
CA ILE A 12 -4.18 0.40 -5.54
C ILE A 12 -4.66 0.27 -4.09
N THR A 13 -3.73 -0.02 -3.18
CA THR A 13 -4.06 -0.19 -1.76
C THR A 13 -4.50 1.13 -1.11
N ALA A 14 -3.92 2.26 -1.50
CA ALA A 14 -4.39 3.58 -1.06
C ALA A 14 -5.83 3.88 -1.50
N ILE A 15 -6.20 3.53 -2.74
CA ILE A 15 -7.57 3.69 -3.25
C ILE A 15 -8.54 2.83 -2.44
N ILE A 16 -8.21 1.55 -2.21
CA ILE A 16 -9.06 0.64 -1.42
C ILE A 16 -9.27 1.19 -0.01
N LEU A 17 -8.20 1.65 0.65
CA LEU A 17 -8.29 2.24 1.99
C LEU A 17 -9.12 3.53 2.00
N GLY A 18 -8.93 4.39 0.99
CA GLY A 18 -9.73 5.60 0.81
C GLY A 18 -11.22 5.30 0.69
N VAL A 19 -11.60 4.38 -0.20
CA VAL A 19 -13.00 3.96 -0.38
C VAL A 19 -13.56 3.34 0.91
N ALA A 20 -12.78 2.46 1.58
CA ALA A 20 -13.22 1.81 2.80
C ALA A 20 -13.43 2.81 3.96
N ALA A 21 -12.64 3.88 4.05
CA ALA A 21 -12.78 4.91 5.07
C ALA A 21 -14.11 5.68 4.94
N PHE A 22 -14.60 5.89 3.71
CA PHE A 22 -15.88 6.59 3.47
C PHE A 22 -17.10 5.66 3.50
N ALA A 23 -16.92 4.35 3.43
CA ALA A 23 -18.01 3.38 3.34
C ALA A 23 -18.95 3.40 4.56
N VAL A 24 -18.42 3.52 5.79
CA VAL A 24 -19.26 3.58 7.01
C VAL A 24 -20.01 4.91 7.12
N PRO A 25 -19.37 6.08 6.94
CA PRO A 25 -20.06 7.37 6.93
C PRO A 25 -21.23 7.49 5.94
N ILE A 26 -21.12 6.88 4.75
CA ILE A 26 -22.18 6.92 3.73
C ILE A 26 -23.25 5.82 3.91
N GLY A 27 -23.20 5.07 5.02
CA GLY A 27 -24.24 4.11 5.40
C GLY A 27 -24.14 2.73 4.75
N ILE A 28 -22.97 2.32 4.23
CA ILE A 28 -22.79 0.96 3.71
C ILE A 28 -22.97 -0.06 4.86
N LYS A 29 -23.90 -0.99 4.65
CA LYS A 29 -24.14 -2.13 5.55
C LYS A 29 -23.78 -3.45 4.86
N PRO A 30 -23.15 -4.39 5.57
CA PRO A 30 -22.84 -4.32 7.00
C PRO A 30 -21.57 -3.50 7.28
N GLY A 31 -21.62 -2.65 8.32
CA GLY A 31 -20.54 -1.69 8.63
C GLY A 31 -19.21 -2.32 9.08
N TRP A 32 -19.17 -3.62 9.37
CA TRP A 32 -17.93 -4.35 9.66
C TRP A 32 -17.14 -4.69 8.39
N LEU A 33 -17.78 -4.77 7.22
CA LEU A 33 -17.12 -5.18 5.99
C LEU A 33 -16.02 -4.19 5.56
N PRO A 34 -16.24 -2.86 5.60
CA PRO A 34 -15.17 -1.89 5.34
C PRO A 34 -14.03 -1.97 6.36
N VAL A 35 -14.32 -2.33 7.62
CA VAL A 35 -13.29 -2.50 8.65
C VAL A 35 -12.36 -3.64 8.29
N ILE A 36 -12.89 -4.78 7.82
CA ILE A 36 -12.06 -5.90 7.36
C ILE A 36 -11.18 -5.49 6.17
N ALA A 37 -11.75 -4.74 5.21
CA ALA A 37 -10.98 -4.23 4.09
C ALA A 37 -9.80 -3.36 4.55
N VAL A 38 -10.00 -2.49 5.54
CA VAL A 38 -8.92 -1.69 6.14
C VAL A 38 -7.89 -2.58 6.83
N VAL A 39 -8.31 -3.51 7.70
CA VAL A 39 -7.39 -4.38 8.47
C VAL A 39 -6.50 -5.22 7.57
N LEU A 40 -7.04 -5.75 6.47
CA LEU A 40 -6.27 -6.58 5.54
C LEU A 40 -5.41 -5.76 4.58
N THR A 41 -5.90 -4.60 4.13
CA THR A 41 -5.21 -3.80 3.11
C THR A 41 -4.15 -2.88 3.70
N PHE A 42 -4.35 -2.39 4.92
CA PHE A 42 -3.45 -1.42 5.55
C PHE A 42 -2.00 -1.93 5.70
N PRO A 43 -1.74 -3.17 6.17
CA PRO A 43 -0.38 -3.69 6.25
C PRO A 43 0.29 -3.76 4.86
N VAL A 44 -0.47 -4.14 3.83
CA VAL A 44 0.04 -4.23 2.46
C VAL A 44 0.41 -2.83 1.93
N PHE A 45 -0.43 -1.82 2.20
CA PHE A 45 -0.14 -0.43 1.84
C PHE A 45 1.15 0.06 2.50
N VAL A 46 1.30 -0.13 3.82
CA VAL A 46 2.48 0.33 4.57
C VAL A 46 3.74 -0.34 4.04
N LEU A 47 3.71 -1.66 3.83
CA LEU A 47 4.84 -2.40 3.28
C LEU A 47 5.18 -1.97 1.85
N ALA A 48 4.18 -1.83 0.97
CA ALA A 48 4.40 -1.43 -0.41
C ALA A 48 4.96 0.00 -0.50
N LEU A 49 4.44 0.93 0.31
CA LEU A 49 4.91 2.30 0.40
C LEU A 49 6.36 2.35 0.89
N PHE A 50 6.67 1.61 1.96
CA PHE A 50 8.03 1.52 2.49
C PHE A 50 9.01 0.97 1.46
N LEU A 51 8.64 -0.10 0.75
CA LEU A 51 9.48 -0.71 -0.28
C LEU A 51 9.63 0.20 -1.51
N TRP A 52 8.57 0.91 -1.92
CA TRP A 52 8.66 1.89 -2.99
C TRP A 52 9.60 3.05 -2.63
N TRP A 53 9.46 3.59 -1.42
CA TRP A 53 10.28 4.69 -0.92
C TRP A 53 11.76 4.33 -0.88
N ASN A 54 12.07 3.10 -0.45
CA ASN A 54 13.45 2.60 -0.36
C ASN A 54 13.99 1.97 -1.65
N ALA A 55 13.15 1.71 -2.65
CA ALA A 55 13.62 1.13 -3.90
C ALA A 55 14.48 2.16 -4.65
N SER A 56 15.72 1.76 -4.97
CA SER A 56 16.62 2.55 -5.80
C SER A 56 16.06 2.69 -7.22
N ASN A 57 16.26 3.87 -7.81
CA ASN A 57 15.96 4.13 -9.23
C ASN A 57 17.08 3.64 -10.16
N ILE A 58 18.22 3.26 -9.58
CA ILE A 58 19.41 2.80 -10.30
C ILE A 58 19.42 1.28 -10.20
N GLU A 59 19.41 0.59 -11.34
CA GLU A 59 19.66 -0.86 -11.37
C GLU A 59 21.08 -1.11 -10.81
N GLY A 60 21.17 -1.60 -9.58
CA GLY A 60 22.44 -2.04 -8.99
C GLY A 60 22.94 -1.29 -7.76
N ASP A 61 22.27 -0.24 -7.29
CA ASP A 61 22.77 0.53 -6.12
C ASP A 61 22.02 0.17 -4.84
N PHE A 62 22.33 -1.01 -4.29
CA PHE A 62 22.14 -1.28 -2.86
C PHE A 62 23.47 -0.96 -2.17
N PRO A 63 23.59 0.10 -1.34
CA PRO A 63 24.86 0.49 -0.73
C PRO A 63 25.26 -0.40 0.47
N PHE A 64 24.86 -1.68 0.50
CA PHE A 64 25.06 -2.56 1.66
C PHE A 64 25.74 -3.92 1.36
N THR A 65 26.31 -4.11 0.18
CA THR A 65 27.46 -5.02 0.03
C THR A 65 28.68 -4.15 -0.26
N GLY A 66 29.40 -3.79 0.81
CA GLY A 66 30.44 -2.78 0.80
C GLY A 66 31.50 -2.97 -0.28
N TYR A 67 31.79 -1.87 -0.97
CA TYR A 67 33.12 -1.48 -1.43
C TYR A 67 33.26 0.03 -1.19
#